data_AF-R7FKY4-F1
#
_entry.id   AF-R7FKY4-F1
#
_cell.length_a   1.000
_cell.length_b   1.000
_cell.length_c   1.000
_cell.angle_alpha   90.00
_cell.angle_beta   90.00
_cell.angle_gamma   90.00
#
_symmetry.space_group_name_H-M   'P 1'
#
loop_
_entity.id
_entity.type
_entity.pdbx_description
1 polymer ?
#
loop_
_entity_poly.entity_id
_entity_poly.type
_entity_poly.pdbx_seq_one_letter_code
_entity_poly.pdbx_strand_id
1 'polypeptide(L)' 'MIKEYRIKNGFSQEELAEKVDISWRHLQRLEHNESKTTVKTLKKLIKVLKISDTDIIKYLKTNENETENEEKE' A
#
# COMPACT_ATOMS: atom_id res chain seq x y z
N MET A 1 -0.52 -2.66 -6.15
CA MET A 1 0.71 -1.93 -5.77
C MET A 1 1.52 -2.64 -4.69
N ILE A 2 1.14 -2.62 -3.40
CA ILE A 2 2.02 -3.07 -2.30
C ILE A 2 2.53 -4.52 -2.50
N LYS A 3 1.62 -5.45 -2.80
CA LYS A 3 1.95 -6.86 -3.06
C LYS A 3 2.95 -7.06 -4.21
N GLU A 4 2.81 -6.29 -5.28
CA GLU A 4 3.68 -6.40 -6.46
C GLU A 4 5.10 -5.95 -6.13
N TYR A 5 5.25 -4.82 -5.41
CA TYR A 5 6.57 -4.37 -4.96
C TYR A 5 7.16 -5.29 -3.90
N ARG A 6 6.34 -5.87 -3.02
CA ARG A 6 6.80 -6.88 -2.05
C ARG A 6 7.43 -8.07 -2.77
N ILE A 7 6.75 -8.64 -3.76
CA ILE A 7 7.25 -9.77 -4.55
C ILE A 7 8.50 -9.38 -5.34
N LYS A 8 8.51 -8.19 -5.96
CA LYS A 8 9.70 -7.67 -6.68
C LYS A 8 10.93 -7.51 -5.78
N ASN A 9 10.74 -7.18 -4.51
CA ASN A 9 11.81 -7.08 -3.52
C ASN A 9 12.13 -8.44 -2.84
N GLY A 10 11.42 -9.52 -3.18
CA GLY A 10 11.67 -10.85 -2.63
C GLY A 10 11.26 -11.02 -1.16
N PHE A 11 10.37 -10.17 -0.63
CA PHE A 11 9.93 -10.27 0.76
C PHE A 11 8.71 -11.18 0.92
N SER A 12 8.70 -12.00 1.96
CA SER A 12 7.47 -12.59 2.51
C SER A 12 6.59 -11.51 3.15
N GLN A 13 5.33 -11.86 3.44
CA GLN A 13 4.44 -10.94 4.15
C GLN A 13 4.92 -10.72 5.59
N GLU A 14 5.43 -11.74 6.29
CA GLU A 14 5.98 -11.54 7.63
C GLU A 14 7.18 -10.59 7.61
N GLU A 15 8.14 -10.81 6.71
CA GLU A 15 9.34 -9.97 6.62
C GLU A 15 9.01 -8.51 6.30
N LEU A 16 8.06 -8.25 5.40
CA LEU A 16 7.65 -6.89 5.12
C LEU A 16 6.95 -6.27 6.34
N ALA A 17 6.07 -7.01 7.00
CA ALA A 17 5.33 -6.53 8.17
C ALA A 17 6.27 -6.17 9.32
N GLU A 18 7.31 -6.98 9.57
CA GLU A 18 8.37 -6.68 10.54
C GLU A 18 9.16 -5.42 10.16
N LYS A 19 9.57 -5.28 8.89
CA LYS A 19 10.33 -4.11 8.42
C LYS A 19 9.56 -2.79 8.54
N VAL A 20 8.24 -2.83 8.33
CA VAL A 20 7.38 -1.65 8.48
C VAL A 20 6.76 -1.52 9.87
N ASP A 21 7.05 -2.48 10.76
CA ASP A 21 6.63 -2.47 12.16
C ASP A 21 5.09 -2.37 12.27
N ILE A 22 4.44 -3.34 11.61
CA ILE A 22 2.99 -3.61 11.68
C ILE A 22 2.75 -5.11 11.81
N SER A 23 1.52 -5.51 12.17
CA SER A 23 1.16 -6.92 12.16
C SER A 23 1.03 -7.47 10.75
N TRP A 24 1.37 -8.74 10.56
CA TRP A 24 1.15 -9.46 9.30
C TRP A 24 -0.30 -9.35 8.81
N ARG A 25 -1.28 -9.49 9.72
CA ARG A 25 -2.71 -9.31 9.41
C ARG A 25 -3.03 -7.91 8.90
N HIS A 26 -2.40 -6.87 9.46
CA HIS A 26 -2.57 -5.50 8.96
C HIS A 26 -1.99 -5.39 7.55
N LEU A 27 -0.77 -5.89 7.31
CA LEU A 27 -0.18 -5.90 5.97
C LEU A 27 -1.06 -6.64 4.95
N GLN A 28 -1.60 -7.80 5.33
CA GLN A 28 -2.50 -8.57 4.48
C GLN A 28 -3.72 -7.75 4.06
N ARG A 29 -4.38 -7.05 5.00
CA ARG A 29 -5.51 -6.17 4.66
C ARG A 29 -5.11 -5.00 3.76
N LEU A 30 -3.91 -4.46 3.93
CA LEU A 30 -3.37 -3.42 3.05
C LEU A 30 -3.12 -3.94 1.64
N GLU A 31 -2.67 -5.19 1.48
CA GLU A 31 -2.50 -5.80 0.16
C GLU A 31 -3.83 -6.08 -0.55
N HIS A 32 -4.92 -6.26 0.20
CA HIS A 32 -6.28 -6.46 -0.34
C HIS A 32 -7.10 -5.17 -0.45
N ASN A 33 -6.53 -3.99 -0.16
CA ASN A 33 -7.23 -2.70 -0.10
C ASN A 33 -8.41 -2.65 0.92
N GLU A 34 -8.44 -3.55 1.90
CA GLU A 34 -9.52 -3.68 2.89
C GLU A 34 -9.33 -2.78 4.14
N SER A 35 -8.35 -1.87 4.10
CA SER A 35 -8.04 -0.99 5.22
C SER A 35 -7.36 0.29 4.77
N LYS A 36 -7.83 1.43 5.30
CA LYS A 36 -7.14 2.71 5.18
C LYS A 36 -5.94 2.71 6.11
N THR A 37 -4.73 2.74 5.55
CA THR A 37 -3.49 2.88 6.33
C THR A 37 -3.25 4.33 6.74
N THR A 38 -2.51 4.54 7.82
CA THR A 38 -1.97 5.85 8.15
C THR A 38 -0.88 6.26 7.17
N VAL A 39 -0.70 7.57 6.99
CA VAL A 39 0.41 8.16 6.20
C VAL A 39 1.76 7.70 6.74
N LYS A 40 1.90 7.50 8.05
CA LYS A 40 3.14 7.02 8.69
C LYS A 40 3.52 5.62 8.18
N THR A 41 2.59 4.69 8.19
CA THR A 41 2.81 3.32 7.72
C THR A 41 3.03 3.30 6.20
N LEU A 42 2.28 4.10 5.44
CA LEU A 42 2.48 4.22 3.99
C LEU A 42 3.89 4.73 3.65
N LYS A 43 4.39 5.75 4.35
CA LYS A 43 5.77 6.25 4.20
C LYS A 43 6.81 5.17 4.48
N LYS A 44 6.61 4.36 5.54
CA LYS A 44 7.51 3.23 5.84
C LYS A 44 7.49 2.19 4.70
N LEU A 45 6.30 1.82 4.21
CA LEU A 45 6.14 0.88 3.10
C LEU A 45 6.85 1.36 1.85
N ILE A 46 6.62 2.61 1.44
CA ILE A 46 7.28 3.23 0.29
C ILE A 46 8.81 3.15 0.41
N LYS A 47 9.34 3.48 1.59
CA LYS A 47 10.78 3.48 1.85
C LYS A 47 11.38 2.07 1.79
N VAL A 48 10.71 1.09 2.41
CA VAL A 48 11.18 -0.31 2.45
C VAL A 48 11.08 -0.96 1.07
N LEU A 49 10.00 -0.69 0.35
CA LEU A 49 9.72 -1.26 -0.97
C LEU A 49 10.40 -0.50 -2.12
N LYS A 50 11.07 0.62 -1.81
CA LYS A 50 11.74 1.50 -2.78
C LYS A 50 10.82 1.90 -3.94
N ILE A 51 9.58 2.24 -3.61
CA ILE A 51 8.58 2.68 -4.59
C ILE A 51 8.98 4.07 -5.06
N SER A 52 8.92 4.31 -6.37
CA SER A 52 9.22 5.63 -6.94
C SER A 52 8.10 6.63 -6.65
N ASP A 53 8.46 7.91 -6.52
CA ASP A 53 7.48 8.99 -6.33
C ASP A 53 6.45 9.04 -7.48
N THR A 54 6.88 8.73 -8.70
CA THR A 54 5.99 8.64 -9.86
C THR A 54 4.93 7.56 -9.72
N ASP A 55 5.28 6.39 -9.18
CA ASP A 55 4.34 5.28 -8.97
C ASP A 55 3.34 5.63 -7.85
N ILE A 56 3.79 6.32 -6.80
CA ILE A 56 2.93 6.79 -5.70
C ILE A 56 1.94 7.83 -6.20
N ILE A 57 2.41 8.82 -6.96
CA ILE A 57 1.53 9.85 -7.54
C ILE A 57 0.49 9.21 -8.46
N LYS A 58 0.89 8.22 -9.27
CA LYS A 58 -0.04 7.47 -10.11
C LYS A 58 -1.09 6.75 -9.27
N TYR A 59 -0.67 6.05 -8.22
CA TYR A 59 -1.59 5.36 -7.30
C TYR A 59 -2.59 6.33 -6.66
N LEU A 60 -2.14 7.47 -6.13
CA LEU A 60 -3.02 8.47 -5.52
C LEU A 60 -4.04 9.03 -6.51
N LYS A 61 -3.62 9.37 -7.73
CA LYS A 61 -4.52 9.84 -8.79
C LYS A 61 -5.54 8.81 -9.23
N THR A 62 -5.22 7.51 -9.18
CA THR A 62 -6.17 6.45 -9.53
C THR A 62 -7.27 6.31 -8.49
N ASN A 63 -6.97 6.51 -7.19
CA ASN A 63 -7.97 6.39 -6.12
C ASN A 63 -8.94 7.58 -6.05
N GLU A 64 -8.61 8.76 -6.60
CA GLU A 64 -9.55 9.90 -6.65
C GLU A 64 -10.73 9.65 -7.61
N ASN A 65 -10.56 8.80 -8.63
CA ASN A 65 -11.62 8.52 -9.62
C ASN A 65 -12.68 7.51 -9.11
N GLU A 66 -12.45 6.84 -7.98
CA GLU A 66 -13.48 5.96 -7.38
C GLU A 66 -14.48 6.76 -6.52
N THR A 67 -14.10 7.95 -6.04
CA THR A 67 -14.97 8.82 -5.22
C THR A 67 -16.06 9.56 -6.03
N GLU A 68 -15.96 9.65 -7.35
CA GLU A 68 -16.98 10.32 -8.18
C GLU A 68 -18.15 9.41 -8.62
N ASN A 69 -18.09 8.10 -8.33
CA ASN A 69 -19.13 7.14 -8.75
C ASN A 69 -20.15 6.76 -7.66
N GLU A 70 -20.06 7.28 -6.44
CA GLU A 70 -21.03 6.99 -5.36
C GLU A 70 -22.07 8.11 -5.13
N GLU A 71 -22.01 9.25 -5.84
CA GLU A 71 -23.00 10.35 -5.70
C GLU A 71 -24.08 10.39 -6.80
N LYS A 72 -24.21 9.33 -7.61
CA LYS A 72 -25.29 9.21 -8.61
C LYS A 72 -25.98 7.85 -8.58
N GLU A 73 -26.71 7.57 -7.51
CA GLU A 73 -27.94 6.74 -7.55
C GLU A 73 -29.01 7.33 -6.64
#